data_AF-A0A504I2J4-F1
#
_entry.id   AF-A0A504I2J4-F1
#
_cell.length_a   1.000
_cell.length_b   1.000
_cell.length_c   1.000
_cell.angle_alpha   90.00
_cell.angle_beta   90.00
_cell.angle_gamma   90.00
#
_symmetry.space_group_name_H-M   'P 1'
#
loop_
_entity.id
_entity.type
_entity.pdbx_description
1 polymer ?
#
loop_
_entity_poly.entity_id
_entity_poly.type
_entity_poly.pdbx_seq_one_letter_code
_entity_poly.pdbx_strand_id
1 'polypeptide(L)'
;MSSVAENAKIIAKGLAFGESPRWHEGRLWLCNWGTGEIVAVSEDGKSRVMLTVPAVLPYSIDWLPDGRLLVISGREGLLLRQEVDGRLVTHADLRDLSKSPWNEIVVDGRGNIYVNGGGPAPAPGQHFGPGTIVLITPDGTARQVA
;
A
#
# COMPACT_ATOMS: atom_id res chain seq x y z
N MET A 1 16.52 -25.09 23.44
CA MET A 1 16.26 -23.64 23.26
C MET A 1 14.79 -23.51 22.88
N SER A 2 13.92 -23.18 23.82
CA SER A 2 12.51 -22.90 23.54
C SER A 2 12.40 -21.55 22.83
N SER A 3 11.66 -21.51 21.72
CA SER A 3 11.40 -20.30 20.96
C SER A 3 10.84 -19.20 21.85
N VAL A 4 11.41 -17.99 21.77
CA VAL A 4 10.96 -16.76 22.45
C VAL A 4 9.80 -16.12 21.68
N ALA A 5 9.09 -16.87 20.84
CA ALA A 5 7.80 -16.42 20.34
C ALA A 5 6.82 -16.44 21.51
N GLU A 6 6.79 -15.35 22.28
CA GLU A 6 5.68 -15.01 23.16
C GLU A 6 4.35 -15.30 22.43
N ASN A 7 3.35 -15.79 23.16
CA ASN A 7 2.05 -16.11 22.61
C ASN A 7 1.51 -14.92 21.80
N ALA A 8 1.45 -15.05 20.47
CA ALA A 8 0.93 -14.01 19.61
C ALA A 8 -0.53 -13.71 19.98
N LYS A 9 -0.83 -12.46 20.30
CA LYS A 9 -2.19 -12.00 20.57
C LYS A 9 -2.89 -11.65 19.26
N ILE A 10 -4.05 -12.28 19.01
CA ILE A 10 -4.90 -11.91 17.89
C ILE A 10 -5.60 -10.57 18.22
N ILE A 11 -5.35 -9.53 17.41
CA ILE A 11 -6.01 -8.22 17.53
C ILE A 11 -7.06 -7.96 16.44
N ALA A 12 -7.07 -8.75 15.36
CA ALA A 12 -8.08 -8.66 14.30
C ALA A 12 -8.44 -10.05 13.77
N LYS A 13 -9.71 -10.24 13.39
CA LYS A 13 -10.24 -11.45 12.74
C LYS A 13 -11.23 -11.02 11.65
N GLY A 14 -11.55 -11.94 10.73
CA GLY A 14 -12.57 -11.70 9.71
C GLY A 14 -12.16 -10.74 8.59
N LEU A 15 -10.86 -10.50 8.42
CA LEU A 15 -10.33 -9.82 7.24
C LEU A 15 -10.53 -10.72 6.01
N ALA A 16 -10.87 -10.12 4.87
CA ALA A 16 -10.90 -10.81 3.60
C ALA A 16 -9.46 -11.19 3.19
N PHE A 17 -8.57 -10.19 3.15
CA PHE A 17 -7.14 -10.39 2.93
C PHE A 17 -6.37 -9.16 3.43
N GLY A 18 -5.75 -9.25 4.61
CA GLY A 18 -5.11 -8.10 5.28
C GLY A 18 -3.67 -7.87 4.84
N GLU A 19 -3.46 -6.82 4.04
CA GLU A 19 -2.17 -6.47 3.42
C GLU A 19 -1.68 -5.08 3.84
N SER A 20 -0.44 -4.76 3.49
CA SER A 20 0.22 -3.48 3.81
C SER A 20 0.09 -3.06 5.31
N PRO A 21 0.36 -3.95 6.29
CA PRO A 21 0.18 -3.63 7.70
C PRO A 21 1.22 -2.61 8.20
N ARG A 22 0.76 -1.50 8.79
CA ARG A 22 1.63 -0.41 9.28
C ARG A 22 1.12 0.18 10.59
N TRP A 23 2.03 0.41 11.52
CA TRP A 23 1.69 1.16 12.73
C TRP A 23 1.71 2.65 12.43
N HIS A 24 0.59 3.32 12.71
CA HIS A 24 0.46 4.76 12.55
C HIS A 24 -0.52 5.30 13.59
N GLU A 25 -0.11 6.35 14.32
CA GLU A 25 -0.91 7.01 15.35
C GLU A 25 -1.54 6.04 16.38
N GLY A 26 -0.74 5.09 16.88
CA GLY A 26 -1.16 4.13 17.92
C GLY A 26 -2.14 3.06 17.42
N ARG A 27 -2.28 2.89 16.11
CA ARG A 27 -3.14 1.86 15.48
C ARG A 27 -2.38 1.08 14.43
N LEU A 28 -2.73 -0.18 14.25
CA LEU A 28 -2.31 -0.98 13.12
C LEU A 28 -3.28 -0.70 11.96
N TRP A 29 -2.80 -0.02 10.93
CA TRP A 29 -3.52 0.17 9.67
C TRP A 29 -3.22 -0.98 8.72
N LEU A 30 -4.20 -1.40 7.94
CA LEU A 30 -4.07 -2.44 6.92
C LEU A 30 -5.05 -2.20 5.78
N CYS A 31 -4.69 -2.70 4.60
CA CYS A 31 -5.54 -2.78 3.42
C CYS A 31 -6.30 -4.12 3.44
N ASN A 32 -7.62 -4.10 3.55
CA ASN A 32 -8.44 -5.31 3.55
C ASN A 32 -8.86 -5.67 2.12
N TRP A 33 -7.93 -6.22 1.33
CA TRP A 33 -8.16 -6.51 -0.09
C TRP A 33 -9.43 -7.36 -0.28
N GLY A 34 -10.19 -7.04 -1.33
CA GLY A 34 -11.50 -7.65 -1.59
C GLY A 34 -12.69 -6.92 -0.97
N THR A 35 -12.49 -6.00 0.00
CA THR A 35 -13.56 -5.12 0.50
C THR A 35 -13.41 -3.66 0.05
N GLY A 36 -12.22 -3.28 -0.44
CA GLY A 36 -11.90 -1.89 -0.78
C GLY A 36 -11.71 -0.99 0.45
N GLU A 37 -11.53 -1.56 1.64
CA GLU A 37 -11.43 -0.81 2.89
C GLU A 37 -9.98 -0.76 3.39
N ILE A 38 -9.56 0.43 3.81
CA ILE A 38 -8.42 0.62 4.70
C ILE A 38 -8.94 0.66 6.13
N VAL A 39 -8.44 -0.24 6.97
CA VAL A 39 -8.92 -0.47 8.34
C VAL A 39 -7.80 -0.14 9.32
N ALA A 40 -8.12 0.57 10.39
CA ALA A 40 -7.22 0.78 11.52
C ALA A 40 -7.72 0.00 12.75
N VAL A 41 -6.83 -0.73 13.40
CA VAL A 41 -7.10 -1.60 14.54
C VAL A 41 -6.27 -1.13 15.73
N SER A 42 -6.90 -0.89 16.88
CA SER A 42 -6.17 -0.58 18.12
C SER A 42 -5.63 -1.86 18.79
N GLU A 43 -4.73 -1.70 19.75
CA GLU A 43 -4.11 -2.82 20.51
C GLU A 43 -5.12 -3.68 21.31
N ASP A 44 -6.27 -3.10 21.65
CA ASP A 44 -7.41 -3.79 22.29
C ASP A 44 -8.32 -4.53 21.27
N GLY A 45 -8.02 -4.42 19.98
CA GLY A 45 -8.69 -5.12 18.89
C GLY A 45 -9.91 -4.41 18.31
N LYS A 46 -10.15 -3.14 18.65
CA LYS A 46 -11.23 -2.36 18.02
C LYS A 46 -10.82 -1.89 16.62
N SER A 47 -11.57 -2.30 15.61
CA SER A 47 -11.37 -1.90 14.22
C SER A 47 -12.26 -0.70 13.83
N ARG A 48 -11.77 0.10 12.89
CA ARG A 48 -12.52 1.17 12.23
C ARG A 48 -12.11 1.26 10.77
N VAL A 49 -13.08 1.40 9.87
CA VAL A 49 -12.81 1.77 8.46
C VAL A 49 -12.38 3.23 8.41
N MET A 50 -11.19 3.48 7.90
CA MET A 50 -10.59 4.81 7.79
C MET A 50 -10.86 5.44 6.43
N LEU A 51 -10.85 4.62 5.38
CA LEU A 51 -11.09 5.04 4.01
C LEU A 51 -11.63 3.86 3.20
N THR A 52 -12.63 4.10 2.34
CA THR A 52 -12.99 3.18 1.27
C THR A 52 -12.37 3.69 -0.02
N VAL A 53 -11.57 2.86 -0.67
CA VAL A 53 -10.82 3.22 -1.88
C VAL A 53 -11.56 2.73 -3.13
N PRO A 54 -11.54 3.48 -4.24
CA PRO A 54 -12.12 3.05 -5.50
C PRO A 54 -11.19 2.07 -6.26
N ALA A 55 -10.61 1.10 -5.55
CA ALA A 55 -9.62 0.15 -6.09
C ALA A 55 -9.99 -1.29 -5.70
N VAL A 56 -9.74 -2.24 -6.60
CA VAL A 56 -10.12 -3.65 -6.38
C VAL A 56 -9.04 -4.38 -5.58
N LEU A 57 -7.89 -4.63 -6.21
CA LEU A 57 -6.64 -5.11 -5.61
C LEU A 57 -5.58 -5.23 -6.72
N PRO A 58 -4.29 -5.03 -6.42
CA PRO A 58 -3.75 -4.65 -5.12
C PRO A 58 -3.93 -3.16 -4.80
N TYR A 59 -3.96 -2.83 -3.50
CA TYR A 59 -3.81 -1.47 -3.02
C TYR A 59 -3.04 -1.43 -1.69
N SER A 60 -2.09 -0.51 -1.56
CA SER A 60 -1.24 -0.35 -0.38
C SER A 60 -1.22 1.09 0.06
N ILE A 61 -0.72 1.36 1.27
CA ILE A 61 -0.74 2.69 1.87
C ILE A 61 0.60 3.09 2.45
N ASP A 62 0.85 4.39 2.51
CA ASP A 62 1.87 4.97 3.38
C ASP A 62 1.53 6.46 3.61
N TRP A 63 2.36 7.18 4.34
CA TRP A 63 2.14 8.60 4.63
C TRP A 63 3.27 9.47 4.12
N LEU A 64 2.92 10.63 3.57
CA LEU A 64 3.87 11.70 3.37
C LEU A 64 4.39 12.23 4.72
N PRO A 65 5.56 12.90 4.75
CA PRO A 65 6.08 13.51 5.98
C PRO A 65 5.14 14.54 6.64
N ASP A 66 4.21 15.11 5.87
CA ASP A 66 3.18 16.02 6.38
C ASP A 66 1.89 15.33 6.85
N GLY A 67 1.90 14.00 6.95
CA GLY A 67 0.79 13.19 7.48
C GLY A 67 -0.30 12.86 6.45
N ARG A 68 -0.20 13.33 5.20
CA ARG A 68 -1.19 12.98 4.18
C ARG A 68 -1.04 11.52 3.75
N LEU A 69 -2.15 10.78 3.81
CA LEU A 69 -2.23 9.38 3.37
C LEU A 69 -2.03 9.27 1.86
N LEU A 70 -1.20 8.32 1.45
CA LEU A 70 -1.03 7.85 0.09
C LEU A 70 -1.66 6.47 -0.07
N VAL A 71 -2.23 6.23 -1.25
CA VAL A 71 -2.84 4.94 -1.62
C VAL A 71 -2.37 4.56 -3.02
N ILE A 72 -1.79 3.37 -3.17
CA ILE A 72 -1.58 2.78 -4.50
C ILE A 72 -2.89 2.18 -5.01
N SER A 73 -3.36 2.67 -6.15
CA SER A 73 -4.41 2.03 -6.94
C SER A 73 -3.75 1.14 -7.98
N GLY A 74 -3.47 -0.11 -7.60
CA GLY A 74 -2.48 -0.93 -8.26
C GLY A 74 -2.77 -1.24 -9.72
N ARG A 75 -4.03 -1.55 -10.05
CA ARG A 75 -4.44 -1.87 -11.43
C ARG A 75 -4.64 -0.63 -12.29
N GLU A 76 -5.05 0.46 -11.66
CA GLU A 76 -5.31 1.74 -12.32
C GLU A 76 -4.00 2.46 -12.63
N GLY A 77 -2.90 2.08 -11.98
CA GLY A 77 -1.59 2.69 -12.21
C GLY A 77 -1.46 4.07 -11.60
N LEU A 78 -2.19 4.34 -10.52
CA LEU A 78 -2.23 5.66 -9.90
C LEU A 78 -1.73 5.58 -8.46
N LEU A 79 -0.90 6.55 -8.10
CA LEU A 79 -0.64 6.88 -6.70
C LEU A 79 -1.61 7.99 -6.32
N LEU A 80 -2.52 7.69 -5.41
CA LEU A 80 -3.52 8.62 -4.90
C LEU A 80 -3.04 9.22 -3.58
N ARG A 81 -3.46 10.45 -3.30
CA ARG A 81 -3.24 11.14 -2.03
C ARG A 81 -4.57 11.61 -1.47
N GLN A 82 -4.78 11.40 -0.17
CA GLN A 82 -5.92 11.95 0.54
C GLN A 82 -5.62 13.42 0.91
N GLU A 83 -6.51 14.32 0.51
CA GLU A 83 -6.49 15.72 0.94
C GLU A 83 -7.12 15.90 2.32
N VAL A 84 -6.92 17.07 2.92
CA VAL A 84 -7.48 17.42 4.24
C VAL A 84 -9.02 17.35 4.25
N ASP A 85 -9.67 17.60 3.11
CA ASP A 85 -11.12 17.47 2.94
C ASP A 85 -11.59 16.00 2.77
N GLY A 86 -10.66 15.04 2.81
CA GLY A 86 -10.90 13.61 2.66
C GLY A 86 -10.92 13.10 1.22
N ARG A 87 -10.83 13.99 0.21
CA ARG A 87 -10.88 13.61 -1.19
C ARG A 87 -9.59 12.92 -1.62
N LEU A 88 -9.72 11.87 -2.44
CA LEU A 88 -8.58 11.25 -3.11
C LEU A 88 -8.26 11.98 -4.42
N VAL A 89 -6.97 12.27 -4.62
CA VAL A 89 -6.44 13.00 -5.78
C VAL A 89 -5.26 12.24 -6.36
N THR A 90 -5.04 12.34 -7.66
CA THR A 90 -3.82 11.80 -8.26
C THR A 90 -2.61 12.58 -7.75
N HIS A 91 -1.70 11.89 -7.08
CA HIS A 91 -0.40 12.40 -6.68
C HIS A 91 0.65 12.10 -7.77
N ALA A 92 0.64 10.89 -8.33
CA ALA A 92 1.46 10.53 -9.48
C ALA A 92 0.75 9.52 -10.40
N ASP A 93 1.07 9.58 -11.68
CA ASP A 93 0.63 8.64 -12.70
C ASP A 93 1.78 7.70 -13.08
N LEU A 94 1.58 6.40 -12.92
CA LEU A 94 2.60 5.38 -13.11
C LEU A 94 2.29 4.46 -14.32
N ARG A 95 1.24 4.76 -15.09
CA ARG A 95 0.75 3.90 -16.18
C ARG A 95 1.75 3.71 -17.33
N ASP A 96 2.65 4.66 -17.51
CA ASP A 96 3.70 4.61 -18.53
C ASP A 96 4.97 3.90 -18.07
N LEU A 97 5.10 3.61 -16.77
CA LEU A 97 6.30 2.98 -16.19
C LEU A 97 6.21 1.45 -16.12
N SER A 98 5.01 0.87 -16.13
CA SER A 98 4.82 -0.59 -16.19
C SER A 98 3.46 -0.96 -16.76
N LYS A 99 3.37 -2.15 -17.36
CA LYS A 99 2.10 -2.77 -17.78
C LYS A 99 1.53 -3.74 -16.75
N SER A 100 2.30 -4.06 -15.72
CA SER A 100 1.86 -4.89 -14.60
C SER A 100 1.30 -4.04 -13.47
N PRO A 101 0.37 -4.57 -12.65
CA PRO A 101 -0.14 -3.84 -11.49
C PRO A 101 0.96 -3.45 -10.49
N TRP A 102 0.82 -2.26 -9.92
CA TRP A 102 1.64 -1.75 -8.81
C TRP A 102 1.15 -2.33 -7.49
N ASN A 103 2.04 -2.64 -6.55
CA ASN A 103 1.66 -3.34 -5.33
C ASN A 103 1.94 -2.55 -4.06
N GLU A 104 3.19 -2.45 -3.63
CA GLU A 104 3.62 -1.93 -2.33
C GLU A 104 4.30 -0.57 -2.44
N ILE A 105 4.13 0.26 -1.42
CA ILE A 105 4.66 1.62 -1.31
C ILE A 105 5.56 1.76 -0.07
N VAL A 106 6.63 2.55 -0.15
CA VAL A 106 7.37 3.02 1.02
C VAL A 106 7.73 4.48 0.83
N VAL A 107 7.44 5.31 1.82
CA VAL A 107 7.84 6.72 1.86
C VAL A 107 9.02 6.88 2.82
N ASP A 108 10.11 7.50 2.36
CA ASP A 108 11.23 7.83 3.23
C ASP A 108 11.04 9.17 3.97
N GLY A 109 11.89 9.43 4.96
CA GLY A 109 11.82 10.68 5.76
C GLY A 109 12.14 11.96 4.98
N ARG A 110 12.57 11.88 3.72
CA ARG A 110 12.77 13.03 2.82
C ARG A 110 11.58 13.24 1.88
N GLY A 111 10.56 12.39 1.96
CA GLY A 111 9.39 12.42 1.09
C GLY A 111 9.60 11.73 -0.27
N ASN A 112 10.65 10.92 -0.43
CA ASN A 112 10.77 10.06 -1.60
C ASN A 112 9.82 8.87 -1.46
N ILE A 113 9.14 8.53 -2.55
CA ILE A 113 8.13 7.48 -2.58
C ILE A 113 8.65 6.38 -3.49
N TYR A 114 8.83 5.19 -2.93
CA TYR A 114 9.19 4.00 -3.66
C TYR A 114 7.95 3.15 -3.86
N VAL A 115 7.70 2.72 -5.08
CA VAL A 115 6.56 1.86 -5.41
C VAL A 115 7.07 0.68 -6.20
N ASN A 116 6.69 -0.54 -5.82
CA ASN A 116 6.99 -1.72 -6.62
C ASN A 116 5.82 -2.13 -7.52
N GLY A 117 6.16 -2.79 -8.63
CA GLY A 117 5.22 -3.43 -9.54
C GLY A 117 5.65 -4.85 -9.82
N GLY A 118 4.67 -5.70 -10.13
CA GLY A 118 4.94 -7.08 -10.53
C GLY A 118 5.64 -7.16 -11.89
N GLY A 119 6.26 -8.31 -12.18
CA GLY A 119 6.69 -8.62 -13.54
C GLY A 119 5.53 -9.07 -14.44
N PRO A 120 5.76 -9.31 -15.73
CA PRO A 120 4.75 -9.88 -16.62
C PRO A 120 4.20 -11.18 -16.07
N ALA A 121 2.87 -11.36 -16.15
CA ALA A 121 2.25 -12.63 -15.78
C ALA A 121 2.81 -13.75 -16.68
N PRO A 122 3.31 -14.86 -16.08
CA PRO A 122 3.88 -15.93 -16.86
C PRO A 122 2.82 -16.74 -17.58
N ALA A 123 3.24 -17.47 -18.62
CA ALA A 123 2.45 -18.60 -19.09
C ALA A 123 2.30 -19.65 -17.97
N PRO A 124 1.23 -20.47 -17.97
CA PRO A 124 1.06 -21.52 -16.97
C PRO A 124 2.31 -22.40 -16.82
N GLY A 125 2.78 -22.55 -15.58
CA GLY A 125 3.97 -23.35 -15.26
C GLY A 125 5.32 -22.61 -15.40
N GLN A 126 5.33 -21.31 -15.73
CA GLN A 126 6.54 -20.48 -15.76
C GLN A 126 6.63 -19.52 -14.57
N HIS A 127 7.83 -18.97 -14.35
CA HIS A 127 8.09 -17.96 -13.33
C HIS A 127 7.74 -16.56 -13.81
N PHE A 128 7.26 -15.72 -12.89
CA PHE A 128 7.11 -14.28 -13.15
C PHE A 128 8.43 -13.68 -13.63
N GLY A 129 8.35 -12.77 -14.61
CA GLY A 129 9.50 -11.94 -14.99
C GLY A 129 9.92 -11.01 -13.84
N PRO A 130 11.06 -10.32 -13.98
CA PRO A 130 11.49 -9.33 -12.98
C PRO A 130 10.42 -8.26 -12.80
N GLY A 131 10.23 -7.84 -11.55
CA GLY A 131 9.39 -6.70 -11.21
C GLY A 131 10.06 -5.37 -11.53
N THR A 132 9.43 -4.29 -11.08
CA THR A 132 9.92 -2.93 -11.26
C THR A 132 9.85 -2.19 -9.93
N ILE A 133 10.81 -1.32 -9.65
CA ILE A 133 10.70 -0.33 -8.58
C ILE A 133 10.81 1.06 -9.20
N VAL A 134 9.87 1.93 -8.87
CA VAL A 134 9.91 3.34 -9.24
C VAL A 134 10.15 4.21 -8.02
N LEU A 135 10.82 5.33 -8.25
CA LEU A 135 10.99 6.42 -7.30
C LEU A 135 10.17 7.62 -7.81
N ILE A 136 9.33 8.17 -6.94
CA ILE A 136 8.71 9.48 -7.10
C ILE A 136 9.37 10.42 -6.08
N THR A 137 9.98 11.50 -6.56
CA THR A 137 10.63 12.52 -5.72
C THR A 137 9.65 13.63 -5.31
N PRO A 138 9.96 14.42 -4.26
CA PRO A 138 9.09 15.51 -3.79
C PRO A 138 8.76 16.59 -4.84
N ASP A 139 9.60 16.72 -5.88
CA ASP A 139 9.36 17.62 -7.02
C ASP A 139 8.37 17.05 -8.06
N GLY A 140 7.87 15.82 -7.85
CA GLY A 140 6.92 15.13 -8.72
C GLY A 140 7.57 14.28 -9.81
N THR A 141 8.90 14.21 -9.91
CA THR A 141 9.56 13.36 -10.91
C THR A 141 9.40 11.88 -10.58
N ALA A 142 8.91 11.08 -11.53
CA ALA A 142 8.78 9.64 -11.40
C ALA A 142 9.70 8.90 -12.38
N ARG A 143 10.47 7.91 -11.90
CA ARG A 143 11.37 7.10 -12.74
C ARG A 143 11.61 5.70 -12.18
N GLN A 144 11.88 4.73 -13.07
CA GLN A 144 12.35 3.42 -12.66
C GLN A 144 13.75 3.49 -12.04
N VAL A 145 13.97 2.70 -10.99
CA VAL A 145 15.25 2.63 -10.25
C VAL A 145 15.77 1.20 -10.08
N ALA A 146 14.92 0.18 -10.27
CA ALA A 146 15.29 -1.22 -10.32
C ALA A 146 14.30 -2.02 -11.18
#